data_AF-A0A9C7TDR5-F1
#
_entry.id   AF-A0A9C7TDR5-F1
#
_cell.length_a   1.000
_cell.length_b   1.000
_cell.length_c   1.000
_cell.angle_alpha   90.00
_cell.angle_beta   90.00
_cell.angle_gamma   90.00
#
_symmetry.space_group_name_H-M   'P 1'
#
loop_
_entity.id
_entity.type
_entity.pdbx_description
1 polymer ?
#
loop_
_entity_poly.entity_id
_entity_poly.type
_entity_poly.pdbx_seq_one_letter_code
_entity_poly.pdbx_strand_id
1 'polypeptide(L)'
;MSTKDMVDELIEESYLLSLTEEQIWEDLRRFVATCERAIRERVHDERTLDKLLSYLRSLKKQAYHEVMAKAGALKPDGSRKTRRELLAEQAAKNKRMVLKAIRECDPDLAADIEQSRYPALGRAEDGRRTKFVRTLLGMLYGLL
;
A
#
# COMPACT_ATOMS: atom_id res chain seq x y z
N MET A 1 6.62 -5.06 -16.19
CA MET A 1 5.67 -4.70 -15.13
C MET A 1 4.53 -5.70 -15.22
N SER A 2 4.22 -6.43 -14.13
CA SER A 2 3.14 -7.43 -14.18
C SER A 2 1.78 -6.74 -14.22
N THR A 3 0.78 -7.38 -14.82
CA THR A 3 -0.63 -6.93 -14.76
C THR A 3 -1.08 -6.77 -13.31
N LYS A 4 -0.63 -7.64 -12.41
CA LYS A 4 -0.91 -7.54 -10.98
C LYS A 4 -0.35 -6.23 -10.38
N ASP A 5 0.89 -5.90 -10.69
CA ASP A 5 1.54 -4.67 -10.19
C ASP A 5 0.81 -3.40 -10.65
N MET A 6 0.19 -3.42 -11.84
CA MET A 6 -0.61 -2.32 -12.36
C MET A 6 -1.94 -2.21 -11.63
N VAL A 7 -2.62 -3.34 -11.41
CA VAL A 7 -3.88 -3.38 -10.67
C VAL A 7 -3.68 -2.91 -9.23
N ASP A 8 -2.64 -3.39 -8.55
CA ASP A 8 -2.33 -3.00 -7.18
C ASP A 8 -2.01 -1.50 -7.06
N GLU A 9 -1.32 -0.93 -8.07
CA GLU A 9 -1.07 0.51 -8.14
C GLU A 9 -2.35 1.32 -8.34
N LEU A 10 -3.24 0.87 -9.24
CA LEU A 10 -4.52 1.53 -9.50
C LEU A 10 -5.48 1.47 -8.29
N ILE A 11 -5.51 0.33 -7.58
CA ILE A 11 -6.29 0.17 -6.35
C ILE A 11 -5.78 1.16 -5.30
N GLU A 12 -4.46 1.22 -5.12
CA GLU A 12 -3.86 2.16 -4.17
C GLU A 12 -4.12 3.62 -4.56
N GLU A 13 -3.94 3.98 -5.82
CA GLU A 13 -4.19 5.34 -6.29
C GLU A 13 -5.65 5.72 -6.05
N SER A 14 -6.59 4.82 -6.36
CA SER A 14 -8.03 5.02 -6.12
C SER A 14 -8.33 5.23 -4.63
N TYR A 15 -7.69 4.48 -3.74
CA TYR A 15 -7.79 4.70 -2.29
C TYR A 15 -7.24 6.08 -1.89
N LEU A 16 -6.05 6.45 -2.36
CA LEU A 16 -5.43 7.74 -2.03
C LEU A 16 -6.22 8.93 -2.60
N LEU A 17 -6.88 8.75 -3.74
CA LEU A 17 -7.79 9.74 -4.32
C LEU A 17 -9.08 9.94 -3.51
N SER A 18 -9.37 9.11 -2.52
CA SER A 18 -10.45 9.37 -1.55
C SER A 18 -10.02 10.27 -0.37
N LEU A 19 -8.73 10.59 -0.27
CA LEU A 19 -8.13 11.32 0.85
C LEU A 19 -7.80 12.79 0.49
N THR A 20 -7.63 13.62 1.53
CA THR A 20 -7.04 14.96 1.40
C THR A 20 -5.52 14.90 1.22
N GLU A 21 -4.88 16.00 0.79
CA GLU A 21 -3.41 16.04 0.63
C GLU A 21 -2.68 15.71 1.94
N GLU A 22 -3.14 16.27 3.07
CA GLU A 22 -2.57 16.02 4.40
C GLU A 22 -2.70 14.56 4.80
N GLN A 23 -3.85 13.94 4.50
CA GLN A 23 -4.10 12.53 4.76
C GLN A 23 -3.22 11.63 3.90
N ILE A 24 -2.99 11.98 2.62
CA ILE A 24 -2.04 11.23 1.75
C ILE A 24 -0.62 11.31 2.31
N TRP A 25 -0.19 12.49 2.79
CA TRP A 25 1.12 12.63 3.42
C TRP A 25 1.25 11.79 4.69
N GLU A 26 0.23 11.80 5.54
CA GLU A 26 0.23 11.03 6.78
C GLU A 26 0.19 9.51 6.50
N ASP A 27 -0.57 9.11 5.50
CA ASP A 27 -0.65 7.74 5.04
C ASP A 27 0.71 7.26 4.46
N LEU A 28 1.41 8.09 3.68
CA LEU A 28 2.77 7.81 3.22
C LEU A 28 3.78 7.70 4.38
N ARG A 29 3.69 8.57 5.39
CA ARG A 29 4.55 8.50 6.60
C ARG A 29 4.32 7.19 7.36
N ARG A 30 3.06 6.81 7.57
CA ARG A 30 2.69 5.55 8.23
C ARG A 30 3.19 4.33 7.45
N PHE A 31 3.08 4.37 6.13
CA PHE A 31 3.64 3.32 5.27
C PHE A 31 5.16 3.19 5.46
N VAL A 32 5.91 4.30 5.37
CA VAL A 32 7.37 4.28 5.56
C VAL A 32 7.75 3.75 6.94
N ALA A 33 7.08 4.20 8.00
CA ALA A 33 7.33 3.72 9.35
C ALA A 33 7.06 2.22 9.51
N THR A 34 6.00 1.71 8.87
CA THR A 34 5.66 0.29 8.87
C THR A 34 6.74 -0.54 8.18
N CYS A 35 7.18 -0.10 6.99
CA CYS A 35 8.26 -0.74 6.25
C CYS A 35 9.58 -0.70 7.04
N GLU A 36 9.96 0.45 7.60
CA GLU A 36 11.18 0.58 8.40
C GLU A 36 11.20 -0.38 9.59
N ARG A 37 10.09 -0.47 10.32
CA ARG A 37 9.97 -1.39 11.46
C ARG A 37 10.14 -2.84 10.99
N ALA A 38 9.37 -3.24 9.99
CA ALA A 38 9.33 -4.62 9.54
C ALA A 38 10.67 -5.07 8.90
N ILE A 39 11.35 -4.16 8.18
CA ILE A 39 12.70 -4.40 7.65
C ILE A 39 13.71 -4.58 8.79
N ARG A 40 13.70 -3.71 9.82
CA ARG A 40 14.62 -3.84 10.97
C ARG A 40 14.41 -5.12 11.77
N GLU A 41 13.18 -5.61 11.84
CA GLU A 41 12.82 -6.82 12.58
C GLU A 41 13.23 -8.10 11.84
N ARG A 42 13.15 -8.13 10.50
CA ARG A 42 13.36 -9.35 9.71
C ARG A 42 14.63 -9.41 8.87
N VAL A 43 15.19 -8.28 8.46
CA VAL A 43 16.38 -8.26 7.59
C VAL A 43 17.64 -8.26 8.44
N HIS A 44 18.33 -9.40 8.48
CA HIS A 44 19.55 -9.58 9.26
C HIS A 44 20.84 -9.28 8.48
N ASP A 45 20.79 -9.24 7.14
CA ASP A 45 21.92 -8.84 6.31
C ASP A 45 22.10 -7.31 6.36
N GLU A 46 23.19 -6.84 6.97
CA GLU A 46 23.45 -5.41 7.20
C GLU A 46 23.49 -4.60 5.90
N ARG A 47 24.02 -5.18 4.82
CA ARG A 47 24.12 -4.50 3.52
C ARG A 47 22.74 -4.30 2.89
N THR A 48 21.89 -5.31 2.94
CA THR A 48 20.50 -5.25 2.46
C THR A 48 19.66 -4.31 3.32
N LEU A 49 19.84 -4.37 4.64
CA LEU A 49 19.20 -3.46 5.60
C LEU A 49 19.50 -2.00 5.26
N ASP A 50 20.79 -1.62 5.14
CA ASP A 50 21.15 -0.23 4.85
C ASP A 50 20.65 0.22 3.47
N LYS A 51 20.72 -0.66 2.45
CA LYS A 51 20.18 -0.39 1.11
C LYS A 51 18.68 -0.07 1.16
N LEU A 52 17.88 -0.91 1.82
CA LEU A 52 16.43 -0.71 1.91
C LEU A 52 16.07 0.53 2.74
N LEU A 53 16.76 0.77 3.86
CA LEU A 53 16.53 1.97 4.68
C LEU A 53 16.96 3.26 3.96
N SER A 54 18.04 3.23 3.20
CA SER A 54 18.47 4.35 2.34
C SER A 54 17.43 4.63 1.25
N TYR A 55 16.87 3.57 0.66
CA TYR A 55 15.82 3.69 -0.34
C TYR A 55 14.53 4.32 0.22
N LEU A 56 14.07 3.88 1.40
CA LEU A 56 12.92 4.48 2.10
C LEU A 56 13.14 5.97 2.43
N ARG A 57 14.34 6.34 2.88
CA ARG A 57 14.70 7.73 3.17
C ARG A 57 14.66 8.61 1.92
N SER A 58 15.11 8.08 0.79
CA SER A 58 15.14 8.80 -0.49
C SER A 58 13.73 9.02 -1.04
N LEU A 59 12.84 8.06 -0.85
CA LEU A 59 11.46 8.12 -1.31
C LEU A 59 10.67 9.29 -0.70
N LYS A 60 10.84 9.52 0.61
CA LYS A 60 10.17 10.63 1.31
C LYS A 60 10.57 11.99 0.73
N LYS A 61 11.83 12.13 0.30
CA LYS A 61 12.33 13.34 -0.37
C LYS A 61 11.79 13.46 -1.80
N GLN A 62 11.83 12.37 -2.56
CA GLN A 62 11.41 12.33 -3.96
C GLN A 62 9.92 12.62 -4.16
N ALA A 63 9.05 12.10 -3.29
CA ALA A 63 7.60 12.32 -3.38
C ALA A 63 7.23 13.81 -3.46
N TYR A 64 7.87 14.66 -2.65
CA TYR A 64 7.60 16.09 -2.64
C TYR A 64 8.11 16.78 -3.91
N HIS A 65 9.35 16.49 -4.30
CA HIS A 65 9.97 17.11 -5.47
C HIS A 65 9.28 16.72 -6.78
N GLU A 66 8.85 15.47 -6.94
CA GLU A 66 8.17 15.01 -8.16
C GLU A 66 6.77 15.62 -8.31
N VAL A 67 6.03 15.82 -7.23
CA VAL A 67 4.73 16.51 -7.27
C VAL A 67 4.90 17.96 -7.71
N MET A 68 5.93 18.65 -7.21
CA MET A 68 6.23 20.02 -7.61
C MET A 68 6.73 20.10 -9.07
N ALA A 69 7.56 19.14 -9.51
CA ALA A 69 8.08 19.08 -10.87
C ALA A 69 6.99 18.78 -11.92
N LYS A 70 5.95 18.02 -11.54
CA LYS A 70 4.81 17.67 -12.40
C LYS A 70 3.64 18.67 -12.30
N ALA A 71 3.83 19.81 -11.63
CA ALA A 71 2.81 20.83 -11.51
C ALA A 71 2.33 21.27 -12.91
N GLY A 72 1.04 21.08 -13.19
CA GLY A 72 0.45 21.40 -14.49
C GLY A 72 0.41 20.25 -15.51
N ALA A 73 0.75 19.02 -15.12
CA ALA A 73 0.55 17.84 -15.96
C ALA A 73 -0.92 17.72 -16.41
N LEU A 74 -1.12 17.29 -17.66
CA LEU A 74 -2.46 17.15 -18.24
C LEU A 74 -3.03 15.74 -18.05
N LYS A 75 -4.33 15.67 -17.88
CA LYS A 75 -5.13 14.45 -17.98
C LYS A 75 -5.40 14.14 -19.47
N PRO A 76 -5.85 12.92 -19.80
CA PRO A 76 -6.21 12.55 -21.17
C PRO A 76 -7.30 13.45 -21.78
N ASP A 77 -8.16 14.04 -20.96
CA ASP A 77 -9.22 14.97 -21.38
C ASP A 77 -8.72 16.42 -21.60
N GLY A 78 -7.42 16.68 -21.43
CA GLY A 78 -6.81 18.00 -21.60
C GLY A 78 -6.94 18.91 -20.38
N SER A 79 -7.62 18.50 -19.31
CA SER A 79 -7.64 19.23 -18.04
C SER A 79 -6.33 19.05 -17.26
N ARG A 80 -6.01 19.98 -16.35
CA ARG A 80 -4.80 19.86 -15.51
C ARG A 80 -5.07 18.92 -14.34
N LYS A 81 -4.10 18.05 -14.03
CA LYS A 81 -4.07 17.30 -12.79
C LYS A 81 -3.93 18.26 -11.62
N THR A 82 -4.76 18.04 -10.61
CA THR A 82 -4.64 18.71 -9.32
C THR A 82 -3.39 18.23 -8.59
N ARG A 83 -2.88 19.04 -7.66
CA ARG A 83 -1.75 18.66 -6.82
C ARG A 83 -2.02 17.37 -6.03
N ARG A 84 -3.25 17.23 -5.53
CA ARG A 84 -3.75 16.01 -4.87
C ARG A 84 -3.68 14.76 -5.75
N GLU A 85 -4.10 14.87 -7.01
CA GLU A 85 -4.00 13.74 -7.96
C GLU A 85 -2.54 13.36 -8.23
N LEU A 86 -1.68 14.35 -8.44
CA LEU A 86 -0.23 14.11 -8.61
C LEU A 86 0.38 13.45 -7.38
N LEU A 87 -0.03 13.88 -6.18
CA LEU A 87 0.44 13.31 -4.93
C LEU A 87 -0.04 11.87 -4.74
N ALA A 88 -1.31 11.58 -5.05
CA ALA A 88 -1.87 10.23 -4.97
C ALA A 88 -1.16 9.26 -5.92
N GLU A 89 -1.02 9.64 -7.20
CA GLU A 89 -0.29 8.84 -8.21
C GLU A 89 1.16 8.58 -7.77
N GLN A 90 1.86 9.63 -7.34
CA GLN A 90 3.25 9.50 -6.93
C GLN A 90 3.40 8.63 -5.68
N ALA A 91 2.51 8.78 -4.70
CA ALA A 91 2.52 7.97 -3.48
C ALA A 91 2.21 6.51 -3.80
N ALA A 92 1.24 6.20 -4.67
CA ALA A 92 0.92 4.83 -5.08
C ALA A 92 2.12 4.15 -5.74
N LYS A 93 2.72 4.81 -6.75
CA LYS A 93 3.92 4.34 -7.44
C LYS A 93 5.08 4.10 -6.49
N ASN A 94 5.35 5.05 -5.60
CA ASN A 94 6.43 4.98 -4.62
C ASN A 94 6.27 3.77 -3.69
N LYS A 95 5.08 3.58 -3.12
CA LYS A 95 4.82 2.45 -2.23
C LYS A 95 4.97 1.11 -2.93
N ARG A 96 4.50 1.01 -4.17
CA ARG A 96 4.70 -0.18 -5.00
C ARG A 96 6.19 -0.47 -5.21
N MET A 97 6.99 0.54 -5.55
CA MET A 97 8.43 0.35 -5.76
C MET A 97 9.14 -0.14 -4.48
N VAL A 98 8.73 0.36 -3.32
CA VAL A 98 9.22 -0.15 -2.02
C VAL A 98 8.85 -1.61 -1.82
N LEU A 99 7.57 -1.95 -1.98
CA LEU A 99 7.13 -3.33 -1.80
C LEU A 99 7.82 -4.30 -2.75
N LYS A 100 8.06 -3.86 -3.99
CA LYS A 100 8.86 -4.62 -4.95
C LYS A 100 10.29 -4.84 -4.45
N ALA A 101 10.97 -3.78 -3.99
CA ALA A 101 12.32 -3.88 -3.46
C ALA A 101 12.39 -4.77 -2.21
N ILE A 102 11.39 -4.70 -1.32
CA ILE A 102 11.28 -5.58 -0.16
C ILE A 102 11.06 -7.03 -0.61
N ARG A 103 10.16 -7.28 -1.56
CA ARG A 103 9.85 -8.62 -2.08
C ARG A 103 11.04 -9.31 -2.74
N GLU A 104 11.93 -8.54 -3.36
CA GLU A 104 13.20 -9.04 -3.90
C GLU A 104 14.16 -9.53 -2.80
N CYS A 105 14.01 -9.05 -1.56
CA CYS A 105 14.82 -9.46 -0.41
C CYS A 105 14.12 -10.53 0.45
N ASP A 106 12.85 -10.30 0.79
CA ASP A 106 12.01 -11.17 1.60
C ASP A 106 10.56 -11.08 1.09
N PRO A 107 10.08 -12.09 0.34
CA PRO A 107 8.73 -12.09 -0.22
C PRO A 107 7.64 -12.22 0.84
N ASP A 108 7.91 -12.89 1.96
CA ASP A 108 6.94 -13.08 3.05
C ASP A 108 6.77 -11.78 3.84
N LEU A 109 7.85 -11.05 4.08
CA LEU A 109 7.81 -9.69 4.65
C LEU A 109 6.99 -8.73 3.77
N ALA A 110 7.15 -8.80 2.45
CA ALA A 110 6.35 -7.96 1.55
C ALA A 110 4.85 -8.29 1.66
N ALA A 111 4.50 -9.58 1.73
CA ALA A 111 3.12 -10.02 1.88
C ALA A 111 2.50 -9.57 3.21
N ASP A 112 3.25 -9.62 4.32
CA ASP A 112 2.78 -9.17 5.63
C ASP A 112 2.50 -7.65 5.65
N ILE A 113 3.39 -6.86 5.03
CA ILE A 113 3.18 -5.41 4.89
C ILE A 113 1.94 -5.14 4.02
N GLU A 114 1.77 -5.85 2.91
CA GLU A 114 0.61 -5.70 2.02
C GLU A 114 -0.72 -6.03 2.73
N GLN A 115 -0.77 -7.08 3.54
CA GLN A 115 -1.95 -7.44 4.33
C GLN A 115 -2.29 -6.37 5.39
N SER A 116 -1.28 -5.74 5.99
CA SER A 116 -1.47 -4.69 7.00
C SER A 116 -1.98 -3.35 6.41
N ARG A 117 -1.87 -3.17 5.09
CA ARG A 117 -2.10 -1.90 4.39
C ARG A 117 -3.58 -1.54 4.21
N TYR A 118 -4.48 -2.53 4.21
CA TYR A 118 -5.92 -2.33 4.01
C TYR A 118 -6.75 -2.80 5.22
N PRO A 119 -6.86 -1.99 6.29
CA PRO A 119 -7.63 -2.37 7.47
C PRO A 119 -9.16 -2.52 7.22
N ALA A 120 -9.67 -2.10 6.06
CA ALA A 120 -11.11 -2.08 5.75
C ALA A 120 -11.62 -3.23 4.86
N LEU A 121 -10.76 -3.96 4.13
CA LEU A 121 -11.21 -5.06 3.25
C LEU A 121 -11.24 -6.42 3.96
N GLY A 122 -10.36 -6.64 4.95
CA GLY A 122 -10.31 -7.87 5.74
C GLY A 122 -11.49 -8.08 6.71
N ARG A 123 -12.23 -7.02 7.08
CA ARG A 123 -13.41 -7.17 7.96
C ARG A 123 -14.66 -7.68 7.23
N ALA A 124 -14.68 -7.67 5.89
CA ALA A 124 -15.84 -8.08 5.11
C ALA A 124 -15.94 -9.60 4.88
N GLU A 125 -14.85 -10.34 5.05
CA GLU A 125 -14.78 -11.79 4.78
C GLU A 125 -14.81 -12.65 6.05
N ASP A 126 -14.24 -12.20 7.17
CA ASP A 126 -14.19 -13.00 8.40
C ASP A 126 -15.52 -13.09 9.15
N GLY A 127 -16.42 -12.12 8.94
CA GLY A 127 -17.76 -12.09 9.55
C GLY A 127 -18.82 -12.91 8.82
N ARG A 128 -18.57 -13.35 7.58
CA ARG A 128 -19.56 -14.07 6.75
C ARG A 128 -19.36 -15.57 6.75
N ARG A 129 -18.13 -16.08 6.82
CA ARG A 129 -17.87 -17.53 6.80
C ARG A 129 -18.29 -18.23 8.10
N THR A 130 -18.08 -17.58 9.25
CA THR A 130 -18.42 -18.15 10.57
C THR A 130 -19.92 -18.19 10.87
N LYS A 131 -20.72 -17.27 10.32
CA LYS A 131 -22.19 -17.30 10.47
C LYS A 131 -22.85 -18.35 9.59
N PHE A 132 -22.36 -18.56 8.37
CA PHE A 132 -22.93 -19.58 7.47
C PHE A 132 -22.64 -21.01 7.95
N VAL A 133 -21.42 -21.28 8.45
CA VAL A 133 -21.08 -22.62 8.95
C VAL A 133 -21.85 -22.97 10.23
N ARG A 134 -22.04 -22.02 11.16
CA ARG A 134 -22.87 -22.24 12.36
C ARG A 134 -24.35 -22.43 12.05
N THR A 135 -24.89 -21.69 11.08
CA THR A 135 -26.30 -21.81 10.69
C THR A 135 -26.55 -23.11 9.93
N LEU A 136 -25.62 -23.53 9.06
CA LEU A 136 -25.72 -24.80 8.33
C LEU A 136 -25.49 -26.02 9.24
N LEU A 137 -24.55 -25.97 10.20
CA LEU A 137 -24.41 -27.05 11.19
C LEU A 137 -25.62 -27.13 12.14
N GLY A 138 -26.19 -25.99 12.55
CA GLY A 138 -27.40 -25.97 13.38
C GLY A 138 -28.66 -26.47 12.66
N MET A 139 -28.71 -26.34 11.32
CA MET A 139 -29.79 -26.89 10.50
C MET A 139 -29.56 -28.37 10.12
N LEU A 140 -28.31 -28.83 10.01
CA LEU A 140 -27.98 -30.23 9.71
C LEU A 140 -27.98 -31.14 10.94
N TYR A 141 -27.75 -30.60 12.14
CA TYR A 141 -27.76 -31.31 13.41
C TYR A 141 -28.88 -30.82 14.33
N GLY A 142 -30.12 -30.83 13.83
CA GLY A 142 -31.27 -30.61 14.71
C GLY A 142 -31.23 -31.53 15.93
N LEU A 143 -31.52 -30.95 17.11
CA LEU A 143 -31.68 -31.52 18.47
C LEU A 143 -30.45 -31.43 19.39
N LEU A 144 -30.37 -30.35 20.17
CA LEU A 144 -30.94 -30.27 21.54
C LEU A 144 -30.81 -28.85 22.11
#